data_AF-Q7D5R1-F1
#
_entry.id   AF-Q7D5R1-F1
#
_cell.length_a   1.000
_cell.length_b   1.000
_cell.length_c   1.000
_cell.angle_alpha   90.00
_cell.angle_beta   90.00
_cell.angle_gamma   90.00
#
_symmetry.space_group_name_H-M   'P 1'
#
loop_
_entity.id
_entity.type
_entity.pdbx_description
1 polymer ?
#
loop_
_entity_poly.entity_id
_entity_poly.type
_entity_poly.pdbx_seq_one_letter_code
_entity_poly.pdbx_strand_id
1 'polypeptide(L)'
;MRRSRAVQHSSATMHAAQRREEEPSSQAQLDDDPHRSAARWVPPEPPPSKLSPVPLYAAYGSNMHPEQMLERAPHSPMAGTGWLPGWRLTFGGEDIGWEGALATVVEDPDSKVFVVLYDMTPADEKNLDRWEGSEFGIHQKIRCRVERISSDTTTDPVLAWLYVLDAWEGGLPSARYLGVMADAAEIAGAPSDYVHDLRTRPARNIGPGTIA
;
A
#
# COMPACT_ATOMS: atom_id res chain seq x y z
N MET A 1 6.03 -6.15 -28.99
CA MET A 1 5.41 -6.30 -27.67
C MET A 1 5.11 -4.90 -27.15
N ARG A 2 3.84 -4.53 -26.91
CA ARG A 2 3.50 -3.19 -26.40
C ARG A 2 3.92 -3.13 -24.94
N ARG A 3 4.77 -2.15 -24.56
CA ARG A 3 5.15 -1.92 -23.17
C ARG A 3 4.00 -1.21 -22.46
N SER A 4 3.62 -1.68 -21.28
CA SER A 4 2.60 -1.02 -20.46
C SER A 4 3.28 -0.11 -19.44
N ARG A 5 2.68 1.06 -19.16
CA ARG A 5 3.09 1.91 -18.03
C ARG A 5 2.30 1.46 -16.81
N ALA A 6 2.96 1.42 -15.66
CA ALA A 6 2.41 0.85 -14.44
C ALA A 6 1.17 1.59 -13.90
N VAL A 7 0.96 2.85 -14.31
CA VAL A 7 -0.26 3.61 -14.02
C VAL A 7 -0.78 4.24 -15.32
N GLN A 8 -1.90 3.75 -15.84
CA GLN A 8 -2.69 4.50 -16.81
C GLN A 8 -3.48 5.56 -16.03
N HIS A 9 -3.25 6.84 -16.31
CA HIS A 9 -4.07 7.91 -15.73
C HIS A 9 -5.51 7.76 -16.23
N SER A 10 -6.37 7.10 -15.46
CA SER A 10 -7.80 7.07 -15.75
C SER A 10 -8.46 8.25 -15.02
N SER A 11 -8.53 9.39 -15.70
CA SER A 11 -9.35 10.53 -15.28
C SER A 11 -10.82 10.20 -15.52
N ALA A 12 -11.55 9.82 -14.47
CA ALA A 12 -13.00 9.67 -14.53
C ALA A 12 -13.67 10.17 -13.23
N THR A 13 -14.05 11.45 -13.28
CA THR A 13 -15.32 12.03 -12.79
C THR A 13 -15.72 11.85 -11.32
N MET A 14 -15.48 12.88 -10.49
CA MET A 14 -16.38 13.24 -9.39
C MET A 14 -17.02 14.59 -9.68
N HIS A 15 -18.31 14.59 -10.01
CA HIS A 15 -19.14 15.78 -10.02
C HIS A 15 -20.44 15.55 -9.25
N ALA A 16 -20.75 16.56 -8.44
CA ALA A 16 -22.04 16.88 -7.83
C ALA A 16 -22.50 16.07 -6.61
N ALA A 17 -22.39 16.70 -5.44
CA ALA A 17 -23.49 16.77 -4.47
C ALA A 17 -23.39 18.08 -3.65
N GLN A 18 -23.94 19.17 -4.20
CA GLN A 18 -24.34 20.36 -3.44
C GLN A 18 -25.78 20.17 -2.96
N ARG A 19 -26.01 20.29 -1.65
CA ARG A 19 -27.27 20.72 -1.01
C ARG A 19 -26.85 21.49 0.24
N ARG A 20 -26.90 22.82 0.25
CA ARG A 20 -28.02 23.68 0.69
C ARG A 20 -28.71 23.12 1.94
N GLU A 21 -28.26 23.59 3.10
CA GLU A 21 -29.03 23.53 4.34
C GLU A 21 -29.61 24.92 4.59
N GLU A 22 -30.93 24.93 4.76
CA GLU A 22 -31.77 26.07 5.08
C GLU A 22 -31.75 26.30 6.60
N GLU A 23 -31.58 27.56 7.02
CA GLU A 23 -31.89 27.98 8.39
C GLU A 23 -33.41 28.01 8.62
N PRO A 24 -33.90 27.52 9.77
CA PRO A 24 -35.15 27.99 10.30
C PRO A 24 -34.91 28.93 11.49
N SER A 25 -35.34 30.18 11.29
CA SER A 25 -35.65 31.15 12.32
C SER A 25 -36.86 30.66 13.12
N SER A 26 -36.76 30.62 14.46
CA SER A 26 -37.91 30.45 15.34
C SER A 26 -37.66 31.15 16.67
N GLN A 27 -38.27 32.33 16.78
CA GLN A 27 -38.47 33.10 17.99
C GLN A 27 -39.13 32.22 19.07
N ALA A 28 -38.50 32.08 20.23
CA ALA A 28 -39.13 31.48 21.41
C ALA A 28 -39.41 32.58 22.44
N GLN A 29 -40.68 32.66 22.83
CA GLN A 29 -41.22 33.55 23.86
C GLN A 29 -40.52 33.34 25.21
N LEU A 30 -40.23 34.45 25.89
CA LEU A 30 -39.73 34.50 27.26
C LEU A 30 -40.91 34.29 28.22
N ASP A 31 -41.05 33.07 28.73
CA ASP A 31 -41.83 32.78 29.93
C ASP A 31 -40.94 33.01 31.16
N ASP A 32 -41.33 33.99 31.98
CA ASP A 32 -40.60 34.45 33.16
C ASP A 32 -41.13 33.70 34.41
N ASP A 33 -40.46 32.62 34.80
CA ASP A 33 -40.75 31.85 36.03
C ASP A 33 -39.57 31.98 37.02
N PRO A 34 -39.73 32.69 38.16
CA PRO A 34 -38.63 33.00 39.07
C PRO A 34 -38.20 31.87 40.02
N HIS A 35 -38.66 30.62 39.85
CA HIS A 35 -38.36 29.53 40.79
C HIS A 35 -37.72 28.25 40.24
N ARG A 36 -37.21 28.22 39.00
CA ARG A 36 -36.47 27.04 38.51
C ARG A 36 -35.04 27.00 39.07
N SER A 37 -34.83 26.11 40.03
CA SER A 37 -33.50 25.73 40.54
C SER A 37 -32.54 25.48 39.35
N ALA A 38 -31.37 26.10 39.39
CA ALA A 38 -30.35 26.01 38.34
C ALA A 38 -29.80 24.58 38.27
N ALA A 39 -30.50 23.71 37.53
CA ALA A 39 -29.95 22.44 37.12
C ALA A 39 -28.68 22.73 36.31
N ARG A 40 -27.53 22.42 36.92
CA ARG A 40 -26.20 22.62 36.38
C ARG A 40 -26.15 21.98 34.99
N TRP A 41 -26.03 22.81 33.96
CA TRP A 41 -25.85 22.32 32.59
C TRP A 41 -24.60 21.44 32.55
N VAL A 42 -24.77 20.17 32.18
CA VAL A 42 -23.67 19.24 31.93
C VAL A 42 -23.56 19.13 30.41
N PRO A 43 -22.43 19.49 29.80
CA PRO A 43 -22.25 19.29 28.37
C PRO A 43 -22.42 17.81 28.03
N PRO A 44 -23.08 17.47 26.91
CA PRO A 44 -23.08 16.10 26.42
C PRO A 44 -21.63 15.67 26.19
N GLU A 45 -21.28 14.46 26.62
CA GLU A 45 -19.95 13.92 26.35
C GLU A 45 -19.68 13.95 24.84
N PRO A 46 -18.46 14.34 24.41
CA PRO A 46 -18.12 14.30 23.00
C PRO A 46 -18.32 12.86 22.49
N PRO A 47 -18.83 12.69 21.26
CA PRO A 47 -18.99 11.35 20.71
C PRO A 47 -17.63 10.63 20.77
N PRO A 48 -17.60 9.32 21.09
CA PRO A 48 -16.36 8.58 21.15
C PRO A 48 -15.60 8.80 19.84
N SER A 49 -14.34 9.20 19.94
CA SER A 49 -13.51 9.41 18.76
C SER A 49 -13.46 8.10 17.99
N LYS A 50 -14.04 8.07 16.79
CA LYS A 50 -13.84 6.95 15.87
C LYS A 50 -12.35 6.93 15.54
N LEU A 51 -11.60 5.99 16.12
CA LEU A 51 -10.21 5.77 15.73
C LEU A 51 -10.24 5.44 14.23
N SER A 52 -9.62 6.30 13.42
CA SER A 52 -9.43 6.01 12.01
C SER A 52 -8.52 4.78 11.91
N PRO A 53 -8.88 3.76 11.11
CA PRO A 53 -8.01 2.61 10.92
C PRO A 53 -6.65 3.07 10.40
N VAL A 54 -5.58 2.47 10.92
CA VAL A 54 -4.22 2.69 10.45
C VAL A 54 -4.15 2.33 8.95
N PRO A 55 -3.53 3.15 8.10
CA PRO A 55 -3.44 2.85 6.68
C PRO A 55 -2.58 1.61 6.46
N LEU A 56 -3.03 0.71 5.58
CA LEU A 56 -2.29 -0.50 5.24
C LEU A 56 -1.37 -0.27 4.04
N TYR A 57 -0.13 -0.72 4.17
CA TYR A 57 0.83 -0.83 3.08
C TYR A 57 0.93 -2.28 2.61
N ALA A 58 0.88 -2.50 1.29
CA ALA A 58 1.06 -3.79 0.64
C ALA A 58 2.44 -3.89 -0.03
N ALA A 59 3.34 -4.68 0.55
CA ALA A 59 4.64 -5.00 -0.01
C ALA A 59 4.56 -6.24 -0.91
N TYR A 60 5.12 -6.17 -2.13
CA TYR A 60 5.22 -7.28 -3.08
C TYR A 60 6.66 -7.56 -3.55
N GLY A 61 7.62 -6.81 -3.02
CA GLY A 61 9.05 -6.88 -3.34
C GLY A 61 9.89 -7.27 -2.12
N SER A 62 11.12 -6.76 -2.02
CA SER A 62 12.02 -7.05 -0.89
C SER A 62 11.45 -6.60 0.47
N ASN A 63 10.58 -5.59 0.49
CA ASN A 63 9.86 -5.17 1.70
C ASN A 63 8.87 -6.21 2.24
N MET A 64 8.72 -7.38 1.61
CA MET A 64 8.04 -8.52 2.25
C MET A 64 8.87 -9.13 3.39
N HIS A 65 10.20 -8.88 3.42
CA HIS A 65 11.08 -9.46 4.42
C HIS A 65 10.94 -8.74 5.77
N PRO A 66 10.63 -9.46 6.86
CA PRO A 66 10.33 -8.84 8.15
C PRO A 66 11.52 -8.05 8.73
N GLU A 67 12.75 -8.56 8.63
CA GLU A 67 13.93 -7.84 9.13
C GLU A 67 14.19 -6.53 8.37
N GLN A 68 14.06 -6.54 7.04
CA GLN A 68 14.19 -5.33 6.23
C GLN A 68 13.11 -4.31 6.60
N MET A 69 11.88 -4.77 6.83
CA MET A 69 10.80 -3.89 7.26
C MET A 69 11.00 -3.36 8.67
N LEU A 70 11.58 -4.13 9.58
CA LEU A 70 11.91 -3.65 10.92
C LEU A 70 12.95 -2.51 10.87
N GLU A 71 13.92 -2.57 9.97
CA GLU A 71 14.90 -1.49 9.78
C GLU A 71 14.28 -0.24 9.15
N ARG A 72 13.40 -0.41 8.16
CA ARG A 72 12.82 0.69 7.38
C ARG A 72 11.56 1.31 8.01
N ALA A 73 10.81 0.53 8.77
CA ALA A 73 9.51 0.90 9.32
C ALA A 73 9.31 0.25 10.71
N PRO A 74 10.14 0.60 11.71
CA PRO A 74 10.21 -0.10 13.00
C PRO A 74 8.93 -0.04 13.85
N HIS A 75 8.02 0.90 13.56
CA HIS A 75 6.76 1.07 14.27
C HIS A 75 5.56 0.53 13.47
N SER A 76 5.82 -0.18 12.37
CA SER A 76 4.81 -0.64 11.42
C SER A 76 4.78 -2.17 11.36
N PRO A 77 4.04 -2.83 12.27
CA PRO A 77 4.03 -4.28 12.37
C PRO A 77 3.35 -4.94 11.18
N MET A 78 3.67 -6.22 10.96
CA MET A 78 2.98 -7.05 9.97
C MET A 78 1.52 -7.26 10.39
N ALA A 79 0.59 -6.90 9.51
CA ALA A 79 -0.86 -7.04 9.69
C ALA A 79 -1.44 -8.29 9.02
N GLY A 80 -0.67 -8.97 8.15
CA GLY A 80 -1.06 -10.21 7.50
C GLY A 80 -0.51 -10.36 6.09
N THR A 81 -1.15 -11.22 5.30
CA THR A 81 -0.79 -11.50 3.90
C THR A 81 -2.03 -11.59 3.02
N GLY A 82 -1.84 -11.41 1.71
CA GLY A 82 -2.97 -11.40 0.78
C GLY A 82 -2.56 -11.56 -0.68
N TRP A 83 -3.58 -11.52 -1.53
CA TRP A 83 -3.46 -11.44 -2.98
C TRP A 83 -3.94 -10.08 -3.47
N LEU A 84 -3.21 -9.50 -4.40
CA LEU A 84 -3.60 -8.34 -5.18
C LEU A 84 -4.15 -8.84 -6.53
N PRO A 85 -5.48 -9.07 -6.67
CA PRO A 85 -6.07 -9.59 -7.90
C PRO A 85 -6.15 -8.52 -9.00
N GLY A 86 -6.05 -8.94 -10.26
CA GLY A 86 -6.07 -8.05 -11.42
C GLY A 86 -4.74 -7.33 -11.66
N TRP A 87 -3.66 -7.80 -11.04
CA TRP A 87 -2.32 -7.25 -11.19
C TRP A 87 -1.31 -8.36 -11.43
N ARG A 88 -0.25 -8.03 -12.17
CA ARG A 88 0.88 -8.91 -12.43
C ARG A 88 2.18 -8.25 -11.99
N LEU A 89 3.00 -9.01 -11.28
CA LEU A 89 4.37 -8.62 -10.96
C LEU A 89 5.22 -8.60 -12.23
N THR A 90 5.89 -7.49 -12.48
CA THR A 90 6.80 -7.26 -13.60
C THR A 90 8.03 -6.49 -13.11
N PHE A 91 8.89 -6.05 -14.02
CA PHE A 91 10.05 -5.22 -13.69
C PHE A 91 10.12 -4.01 -14.62
N GLY A 92 10.82 -2.96 -14.20
CA GLY A 92 11.01 -1.73 -14.99
C GLY A 92 12.20 -0.91 -14.50
N GLY A 93 12.45 0.23 -15.15
CA GLY A 93 13.48 1.19 -14.71
C GLY A 93 14.90 0.63 -14.69
N GLU A 94 15.23 -0.19 -15.69
CA GLU A 94 16.56 -0.80 -15.84
C GLU A 94 17.69 0.22 -15.97
N ASP A 95 17.36 1.42 -16.43
CA ASP A 95 18.20 2.62 -16.53
C ASP A 95 18.31 3.42 -15.22
N ILE A 96 17.45 3.12 -14.25
CA ILE A 96 17.38 3.77 -12.94
C ILE A 96 18.03 2.89 -11.87
N GLY A 97 17.83 1.57 -11.96
CA GLY A 97 18.30 0.61 -10.97
C GLY A 97 19.78 0.26 -11.12
N TRP A 98 20.54 0.44 -10.03
CA TRP A 98 21.97 0.08 -9.97
C TRP A 98 22.25 -1.42 -10.20
N GLU A 99 21.27 -2.28 -9.89
CA GLU A 99 21.38 -3.74 -10.06
C GLU A 99 20.48 -4.30 -11.17
N GLY A 100 20.03 -3.44 -12.10
CA GLY A 100 19.06 -3.81 -13.13
C GLY A 100 17.64 -3.41 -12.76
N ALA A 101 16.67 -4.04 -13.44
CA ALA A 101 15.28 -3.62 -13.35
C ALA A 101 14.68 -3.85 -11.94
N LEU A 102 13.91 -2.88 -11.46
CA LEU A 102 13.23 -2.88 -10.16
C LEU A 102 11.86 -3.53 -10.27
N ALA A 103 11.39 -4.15 -9.18
CA ALA A 103 10.08 -4.78 -9.14
C ALA A 103 8.97 -3.72 -9.24
N THR A 104 7.93 -4.01 -10.02
CA THR A 104 6.73 -3.18 -10.11
C THR A 104 5.52 -4.05 -10.45
N VAL A 105 4.32 -3.50 -10.40
CA VAL A 105 3.10 -4.19 -10.81
C VAL A 105 2.40 -3.43 -11.94
N VAL A 106 1.74 -4.17 -12.82
CA VAL A 106 0.91 -3.63 -13.90
C VAL A 106 -0.46 -4.33 -13.88
N GLU A 107 -1.49 -3.64 -14.36
CA GLU A 107 -2.84 -4.23 -14.47
C GLU A 107 -2.82 -5.43 -15.42
N ASP A 108 -3.44 -6.52 -14.97
CA ASP A 108 -3.61 -7.77 -15.70
C ASP A 108 -4.76 -8.56 -15.06
N PRO A 109 -5.98 -8.53 -15.65
CA PRO A 109 -7.20 -9.08 -15.03
C PRO A 109 -7.12 -10.55 -14.64
N ASP A 110 -6.29 -11.34 -15.31
CA ASP A 110 -6.17 -12.78 -15.10
C ASP A 110 -5.06 -13.15 -14.11
N SER A 111 -4.32 -12.16 -13.61
CA SER A 111 -3.18 -12.33 -12.72
C SER A 111 -3.48 -11.88 -11.29
N LYS A 112 -2.63 -12.32 -10.36
CA LYS A 112 -2.59 -11.82 -8.99
C LYS A 112 -1.17 -11.80 -8.44
N VAL A 113 -0.91 -10.91 -7.50
CA VAL A 113 0.40 -10.76 -6.84
C VAL A 113 0.28 -11.05 -5.36
N PHE A 114 1.18 -11.88 -4.81
CA PHE A 114 1.24 -12.11 -3.37
C PHE A 114 1.80 -10.87 -2.67
N VAL A 115 1.19 -10.49 -1.54
CA VAL A 115 1.61 -9.32 -0.78
C VAL A 115 1.68 -9.59 0.72
N VAL A 116 2.58 -8.88 1.39
CA VAL A 116 2.59 -8.73 2.85
C VAL A 116 1.98 -7.38 3.21
N LEU A 117 1.07 -7.39 4.17
CA LEU A 117 0.38 -6.20 4.67
C LEU A 117 1.03 -5.73 5.96
N TYR A 118 1.23 -4.41 6.06
CA TYR A 118 1.76 -3.75 7.26
C TYR A 118 0.84 -2.62 7.69
N ASP A 119 0.59 -2.52 8.99
CA ASP A 119 0.01 -1.33 9.59
C ASP A 119 1.03 -0.21 9.51
N MET A 120 0.73 0.84 8.75
CA MET A 120 1.73 1.85 8.43
C MET A 120 1.52 3.14 9.22
N THR A 121 2.53 3.52 10.01
CA THR A 121 2.52 4.82 10.69
C THR A 121 2.93 5.95 9.72
N PRO A 122 2.46 7.19 9.92
CA PRO A 122 2.90 8.32 9.08
C PRO A 122 4.42 8.57 9.12
N ALA A 123 5.06 8.29 10.24
CA ALA A 123 6.51 8.48 10.40
C ALA A 123 7.30 7.45 9.58
N ASP A 124 6.88 6.19 9.63
CA ASP A 124 7.52 5.10 8.88
C ASP A 124 7.19 5.19 7.39
N GLU A 125 5.99 5.62 7.01
CA GLU A 125 5.64 5.93 5.62
C GLU A 125 6.65 6.92 5.02
N LYS A 126 6.93 8.00 5.74
CA LYS A 126 7.92 9.01 5.30
C LYS A 126 9.35 8.44 5.26
N ASN A 127 9.67 7.45 6.09
CA ASN A 127 10.97 6.78 6.01
C ASN A 127 11.05 5.89 4.78
N LEU A 128 10.01 5.09 4.51
CA LEU A 128 9.90 4.28 3.31
C LEU A 128 9.95 5.13 2.04
N ASP A 129 9.31 6.30 2.01
CA ASP A 129 9.37 7.21 0.86
C ASP A 129 10.80 7.59 0.47
N ARG A 130 11.69 7.75 1.45
CA ARG A 130 13.11 8.02 1.21
C ARG A 130 13.83 6.79 0.66
N TRP A 131 13.53 5.60 1.19
CA TRP A 131 14.12 4.34 0.72
C TRP A 131 13.70 3.98 -0.70
N GLU A 132 12.44 4.23 -1.06
CA GLU A 132 11.89 3.93 -2.38
C GLU A 132 12.20 5.04 -3.40
N GLY A 133 12.78 6.17 -2.98
CA GLY A 133 13.05 7.29 -3.87
C GLY A 133 11.78 7.97 -4.41
N SER A 134 10.66 7.89 -3.67
CA SER A 134 9.40 8.56 -4.00
C SER A 134 9.57 10.08 -4.12
N GLU A 135 10.45 10.67 -3.30
CA GLU A 135 10.79 12.10 -3.36
C GLU A 135 11.45 12.50 -4.69
N PHE A 136 12.03 11.54 -5.42
CA PHE A 136 12.64 11.74 -6.74
C PHE A 136 11.72 11.31 -7.89
N GLY A 137 10.46 10.95 -7.59
CA GLY A 137 9.48 10.53 -8.59
C GLY A 137 9.71 9.14 -9.18
N ILE A 138 10.59 8.32 -8.59
CA ILE A 138 10.89 6.97 -9.07
C ILE A 138 9.67 6.06 -8.88
N HIS A 139 9.02 6.17 -7.72
CA HIS A 139 7.80 5.43 -7.39
C HIS A 139 6.63 6.37 -7.12
N GLN A 140 5.44 5.91 -7.50
CA GLN A 140 4.15 6.51 -7.18
C GLN A 140 3.41 5.64 -6.18
N LYS A 141 2.57 6.24 -5.34
CA LYS A 141 1.67 5.50 -4.46
C LYS A 141 0.30 5.37 -5.11
N ILE A 142 -0.19 4.14 -5.22
CA ILE A 142 -1.58 3.87 -5.62
C ILE A 142 -2.30 3.14 -4.49
N ARG A 143 -3.63 3.05 -4.57
CA ARG A 143 -4.46 2.26 -3.64
C ARG A 143 -5.16 1.16 -4.40
N CYS A 144 -5.05 -0.06 -3.90
CA CYS A 144 -5.68 -1.23 -4.48
C CYS A 144 -6.40 -2.05 -3.41
N ARG A 145 -7.38 -2.84 -3.85
CA ARG A 145 -8.05 -3.81 -2.99
C ARG A 145 -7.22 -5.09 -2.93
N VAL A 146 -6.90 -5.54 -1.72
CA VAL A 146 -6.18 -6.78 -1.44
C VAL A 146 -7.15 -7.78 -0.83
N GLU A 147 -7.17 -8.99 -1.36
CA GLU A 147 -7.87 -10.14 -0.79
C GLU A 147 -7.00 -10.77 0.30
N ARG A 148 -7.39 -10.68 1.57
CA ARG A 148 -6.59 -11.19 2.68
C ARG A 148 -6.65 -12.72 2.76
N ILE A 149 -5.48 -13.33 2.91
CA ILE A 149 -5.33 -14.75 3.25
C ILE A 149 -5.23 -14.88 4.77
N SER A 150 -4.48 -13.99 5.41
CA SER A 150 -4.26 -13.96 6.85
C SER A 150 -4.39 -12.54 7.40
N SER A 151 -4.83 -12.41 8.65
CA SER A 151 -4.87 -11.15 9.38
C SER A 151 -5.05 -11.41 10.87
N ASP A 152 -4.69 -10.43 11.69
CA ASP A 152 -4.97 -10.36 13.12
C ASP A 152 -6.44 -10.01 13.45
N THR A 153 -7.19 -9.46 12.48
CA THR A 153 -8.56 -8.97 12.66
C THR A 153 -9.58 -9.80 11.90
N THR A 154 -9.70 -9.61 10.58
CA THR A 154 -10.65 -10.34 9.71
C THR A 154 -9.99 -10.74 8.40
N THR A 155 -10.60 -11.61 7.60
CA THR A 155 -10.09 -11.96 6.26
C THR A 155 -10.83 -11.22 5.14
N ASP A 156 -11.66 -10.22 5.47
CA ASP A 156 -12.37 -9.42 4.47
C ASP A 156 -11.38 -8.64 3.59
N PRO A 157 -11.67 -8.38 2.31
CA PRO A 157 -10.82 -7.57 1.47
C PRO A 157 -10.60 -6.15 2.04
N VAL A 158 -9.38 -5.64 1.94
CA VAL A 158 -8.99 -4.32 2.45
C VAL A 158 -8.46 -3.41 1.35
N LEU A 159 -8.54 -2.10 1.56
CA LEU A 159 -7.78 -1.16 0.75
C LEU A 159 -6.38 -1.00 1.36
N ALA A 160 -5.36 -1.24 0.56
CA ALA A 160 -3.97 -1.00 0.91
C ALA A 160 -3.33 -0.12 -0.17
N TRP A 161 -2.35 0.67 0.23
CA TRP A 161 -1.53 1.40 -0.70
C TRP A 161 -0.23 0.63 -1.00
N LEU A 162 0.36 0.89 -2.16
CA LEU A 162 1.60 0.27 -2.60
C LEU A 162 2.41 1.24 -3.47
N TYR A 163 3.73 1.03 -3.48
CA TYR A 163 4.62 1.72 -4.42
C TYR A 163 4.54 1.07 -5.78
N VAL A 164 4.53 1.85 -6.84
CA VAL A 164 4.53 1.40 -8.23
C VAL A 164 5.50 2.27 -9.01
N LEU A 165 6.40 1.64 -9.75
CA LEU A 165 7.44 2.36 -10.48
C LEU A 165 6.82 3.25 -11.57
N ASP A 166 7.24 4.53 -11.64
CA ASP A 166 6.86 5.41 -12.74
C ASP A 166 7.78 5.22 -13.95
N ALA A 167 7.72 4.01 -14.51
CA ALA A 167 8.45 3.65 -15.71
C ALA A 167 7.64 2.68 -16.58
N TRP A 168 8.16 2.43 -17.77
CA TRP A 168 7.65 1.37 -18.63
C TRP A 168 8.15 0.01 -18.15
N GLU A 169 7.29 -1.01 -18.20
CA GLU A 169 7.71 -2.37 -17.88
C GLU A 169 8.73 -2.90 -18.90
N GLY A 170 9.63 -3.75 -18.43
CA GLY A 170 10.73 -4.36 -19.17
C GLY A 170 12.06 -4.33 -18.43
N GLY A 171 13.06 -4.97 -19.03
CA GLY A 171 14.39 -5.14 -18.42
C GLY A 171 14.48 -6.39 -17.57
N LEU A 172 15.70 -6.67 -17.11
CA LEU A 172 15.98 -7.86 -16.30
C LEU A 172 16.47 -7.44 -14.89
N PRO A 173 15.87 -7.98 -13.82
CA PRO A 173 16.40 -7.80 -12.46
C PRO A 173 17.72 -8.56 -12.29
N SER A 174 18.49 -8.25 -11.24
CA SER A 174 19.62 -9.12 -10.87
C SER A 174 19.13 -10.46 -10.31
N ALA A 175 19.90 -11.53 -10.52
CA ALA A 175 19.62 -12.83 -9.88
C ALA A 175 19.60 -12.72 -8.34
N ARG A 176 20.46 -11.87 -7.77
CA ARG A 176 20.49 -11.57 -6.34
C ARG A 176 19.16 -10.97 -5.86
N TYR A 177 18.62 -10.00 -6.59
CA TYR A 177 17.36 -9.34 -6.23
C TYR A 177 16.16 -10.28 -6.31
N LEU A 178 16.11 -11.16 -7.33
CA LEU A 178 15.11 -12.23 -7.39
C LEU A 178 15.20 -13.17 -6.19
N GLY A 179 16.42 -13.54 -5.79
CA GLY A 179 16.67 -14.34 -4.58
C GLY A 179 16.07 -13.69 -3.34
N VAL A 180 16.39 -12.41 -3.10
CA VAL A 180 15.84 -11.63 -1.96
C VAL A 180 14.32 -11.60 -1.99
N MET A 181 13.70 -11.35 -3.14
CA MET A 181 12.24 -11.32 -3.26
C MET A 181 11.60 -12.69 -2.99
N ALA A 182 12.20 -13.76 -3.51
CA ALA A 182 11.70 -15.11 -3.32
C ALA A 182 11.84 -15.56 -1.86
N ASP A 183 12.97 -15.30 -1.23
CA ASP A 183 13.20 -15.61 0.20
C ASP A 183 12.20 -14.84 1.08
N ALA A 184 11.98 -13.56 0.79
CA ALA A 184 10.99 -12.74 1.49
C ALA A 184 9.56 -13.29 1.34
N ALA A 185 9.17 -13.70 0.13
CA ALA A 185 7.87 -14.31 -0.13
C ALA A 185 7.71 -15.66 0.60
N GLU A 186 8.75 -16.49 0.60
CA GLU A 186 8.77 -17.78 1.28
C GLU A 186 8.64 -17.62 2.80
N ILE A 187 9.40 -16.70 3.40
CA ILE A 187 9.30 -16.35 4.83
C ILE A 187 7.89 -15.87 5.18
N ALA A 188 7.25 -15.10 4.29
CA ALA A 188 5.88 -14.63 4.45
C ALA A 188 4.81 -15.72 4.22
N GLY A 189 5.20 -16.94 3.85
CA GLY A 189 4.28 -18.05 3.62
C GLY A 189 3.56 -18.02 2.26
N ALA A 190 4.17 -17.40 1.24
CA ALA A 190 3.67 -17.50 -0.12
C ALA A 190 3.69 -18.97 -0.60
N PRO A 191 2.75 -19.38 -1.46
CA PRO A 191 2.75 -20.72 -2.05
C PRO A 191 4.06 -21.08 -2.76
N SER A 192 4.45 -22.36 -2.70
CA SER A 192 5.74 -22.82 -3.22
C SER A 192 5.90 -22.62 -4.73
N ASP A 193 4.80 -22.71 -5.50
CA ASP A 193 4.76 -22.42 -6.92
C ASP A 193 5.02 -20.93 -7.20
N TYR A 194 4.42 -20.02 -6.43
CA TYR A 194 4.69 -18.59 -6.53
C TYR A 194 6.15 -18.26 -6.20
N VAL A 195 6.71 -18.86 -5.14
CA VAL A 195 8.13 -18.70 -4.77
C VAL A 195 9.03 -19.26 -5.87
N HIS A 196 8.72 -20.44 -6.41
CA HIS A 196 9.47 -21.04 -7.52
C HIS A 196 9.46 -20.12 -8.74
N ASP A 197 8.30 -19.62 -9.13
CA ASP A 197 8.13 -18.70 -10.26
C ASP A 197 8.97 -17.44 -10.11
N LEU A 198 9.11 -16.89 -8.89
CA LEU A 198 10.03 -15.78 -8.61
C LEU A 198 11.49 -16.17 -8.82
N ARG A 199 11.92 -17.31 -8.30
CA ARG A 199 13.32 -17.79 -8.40
C ARG A 199 13.73 -18.10 -9.84
N THR A 200 12.79 -18.53 -10.68
CA THR A 200 13.07 -18.93 -12.07
C THR A 200 12.82 -17.81 -13.08
N ARG A 201 12.49 -16.59 -12.65
CA ARG A 201 12.35 -15.47 -13.59
C ARG A 201 13.67 -15.18 -14.31
N PRO A 202 13.62 -14.74 -15.59
CA PRO A 202 14.81 -14.25 -16.28
C PRO A 202 15.51 -13.15 -15.47
N ALA A 203 16.82 -13.26 -15.32
CA ALA A 203 17.64 -12.32 -14.56
C ALA A 203 18.94 -12.00 -15.29
N ARG A 204 19.52 -10.84 -14.96
CA ARG A 204 20.92 -10.54 -15.27
C ARG A 204 21.81 -11.38 -14.38
N ASN A 205 22.83 -11.99 -14.97
CA ASN A 205 23.84 -12.70 -14.22
C ASN A 205 24.80 -11.66 -13.60
N ILE A 206 24.65 -11.38 -12.30
CA ILE A 206 25.66 -10.65 -11.53
C ILE A 206 26.17 -11.62 -10.46
N GLY A 207 27.01 -12.56 -10.89
CA GLY A 207 28.04 -13.15 -10.03
C GLY A 207 29.33 -12.32 -10.15
N PRO A 208 30.32 -12.46 -9.25
CA PRO A 208 31.63 -11.86 -9.49
C PRO A 208 32.11 -12.36 -10.85
N GLY A 209 32.36 -11.43 -11.78
CA GLY A 209 32.79 -11.79 -13.12
C GLY A 209 33.97 -12.75 -13.04
N THR A 210 33.81 -13.96 -13.56
CA THR A 210 34.97 -14.81 -13.79
C THR A 210 35.77 -14.14 -14.89
N ILE A 211 36.86 -13.48 -14.50
CA ILE A 211 37.91 -13.11 -15.43
C ILE A 211 38.49 -14.45 -15.91
N ALA A 212 38.23 -14.78 -17.17
CA ALA A 212 38.90 -15.83 -17.91
C ALA A 212 39.48 -15.21 -19.18
#